data_AF-A0A3C1G2R6-F1
#
_entry.id   AF-A0A3C1G2R6-F1
#
_cell.length_a   1.000
_cell.length_b   1.000
_cell.length_c   1.000
_cell.angle_alpha   90.00
_cell.angle_beta   90.00
_cell.angle_gamma   90.00
#
_symmetry.space_group_name_H-M   'P 1'
#
loop_
_entity.id
_entity.type
_entity.pdbx_description
1 polymer ?
#
loop_
_entity_poly.entity_id
_entity_poly.type
_entity_poly.pdbx_seq_one_letter_code
_entity_poly.pdbx_strand_id
1 'polypeptide(L)'
;MAGTFGKVAAGGGLGLAGLYGFNPKFRGNVNKLLFGRPEKFQQRPMFGPEQRPLYEQLQAATMGRGAGGAFGEAGDYYRSLLENDNETFNAMAQPELRRFRQEIIPEISEQFAGMGAGGLSSSGFRNAAVAAGTDLSERLAAMRAQLRGQGAQGLMSLGQYGLSPFYENIMRPAQPGLLQSFAGGAGKAAGAYLGGKFG
;
A
#
# COMPACT_ATOMS: atom_id res chain seq x y z
N MET A 1 28.59 -9.59 16.99
CA MET A 1 28.12 -10.05 18.31
C MET A 1 27.13 -11.18 18.09
N ALA A 2 27.54 -12.41 18.36
CA ALA A 2 26.78 -13.62 18.15
C ALA A 2 25.98 -13.95 19.42
N GLY A 3 24.65 -14.02 19.30
CA GLY A 3 23.74 -14.36 20.39
C GLY A 3 23.22 -15.78 20.26
N THR A 4 23.89 -16.72 20.90
CA THR A 4 23.47 -18.12 21.09
C THR A 4 22.38 -18.16 22.17
N PHE A 5 21.14 -18.49 21.82
CA PHE A 5 20.06 -18.70 22.80
C PHE A 5 19.54 -20.14 22.79
N GLY A 6 19.95 -20.86 23.83
CA GLY A 6 19.11 -21.69 24.71
C GLY A 6 18.16 -22.71 24.10
N LYS A 7 18.60 -23.97 24.02
CA LYS A 7 17.71 -25.14 24.04
C LYS A 7 17.03 -25.23 25.40
N VAL A 8 15.70 -25.12 25.44
CA VAL A 8 14.89 -25.38 26.64
C VAL A 8 14.33 -26.81 26.56
N ALA A 9 14.43 -27.48 27.70
CA ALA A 9 14.30 -28.91 27.91
C ALA A 9 12.89 -29.47 27.70
N ALA A 10 12.90 -30.73 27.28
CA ALA A 10 11.75 -31.62 27.22
C ALA A 10 11.22 -31.93 28.64
N GLY A 11 9.99 -31.53 28.91
CA GLY A 11 9.19 -32.01 30.04
C GLY A 11 8.12 -32.99 29.54
N GLY A 12 8.42 -34.29 29.63
CA GLY A 12 7.48 -35.36 29.35
C GLY A 12 6.48 -35.51 30.50
N GLY A 13 5.26 -35.00 30.30
CA GLY A 13 4.10 -35.27 31.16
C GLY A 13 3.23 -36.37 30.55
N LEU A 14 3.46 -37.62 30.95
CA LEU A 14 2.58 -38.76 30.66
C LEU A 14 1.33 -38.67 31.57
N GLY A 15 0.32 -37.95 31.09
CA GLY A 15 -1.01 -37.93 31.70
C GLY A 15 -1.87 -39.08 31.19
N LEU A 16 -1.88 -40.19 31.93
CA LEU A 16 -2.90 -41.24 31.82
C LEU A 16 -4.21 -40.72 32.43
N ALA A 17 -5.08 -40.12 31.60
CA ALA A 17 -6.41 -39.69 31.99
C ALA A 17 -7.48 -40.33 31.09
N GLY A 18 -8.14 -41.35 31.64
CA GLY A 18 -9.60 -41.52 31.57
C GLY A 18 -10.24 -41.75 30.20
N LEU A 19 -10.36 -43.03 29.83
CA LEU A 19 -11.18 -43.60 28.75
C LEU A 19 -12.70 -43.51 29.00
N TYR A 20 -13.24 -42.31 29.25
CA TYR A 20 -14.68 -42.04 29.08
C TYR A 20 -14.85 -40.85 28.13
N GLY A 21 -14.68 -41.15 26.84
CA GLY A 21 -14.80 -40.21 25.73
C GLY A 21 -16.23 -39.72 25.53
N PHE A 22 -16.75 -38.91 26.45
CA PHE A 22 -17.89 -38.06 26.19
C PHE A 22 -17.42 -36.96 25.23
N ASN A 23 -17.64 -37.15 23.93
CA ASN A 23 -17.21 -36.23 22.89
C ASN A 23 -17.94 -34.88 23.06
N PRO A 24 -17.30 -33.81 23.58
CA PRO A 24 -17.98 -32.56 23.90
C PRO A 24 -18.56 -31.85 22.66
N LYS A 25 -18.16 -32.28 21.46
CA LYS A 25 -18.69 -31.80 20.18
C LYS A 25 -20.16 -32.17 19.97
N PHE A 26 -20.68 -33.21 20.63
CA PHE A 26 -22.08 -33.63 20.46
C PHE A 26 -23.08 -32.69 21.15
N ARG A 27 -22.80 -32.24 22.39
CA ARG A 27 -23.68 -31.28 23.12
C ARG A 27 -23.77 -29.91 22.43
N GLY A 28 -22.70 -29.47 21.76
CA GLY A 28 -22.66 -28.19 21.06
C GLY A 28 -23.54 -28.10 19.80
N ASN A 29 -23.93 -29.22 19.20
CA ASN A 29 -24.73 -29.23 17.96
C ASN A 29 -26.24 -29.19 18.22
N VAL A 30 -26.72 -29.80 19.31
CA VAL A 30 -28.16 -29.82 19.65
C VAL A 30 -28.65 -28.43 20.08
N ASN A 31 -27.87 -27.70 20.87
CA ASN A 31 -28.22 -26.32 21.27
C ASN A 31 -28.27 -25.36 20.07
N LYS A 32 -27.37 -25.51 19.08
CA LYS A 32 -27.39 -24.70 17.85
C LYS A 32 -28.61 -24.99 16.98
N LEU A 33 -29.09 -26.24 16.99
CA LEU A 33 -30.27 -26.62 16.24
C LEU A 33 -31.54 -26.03 16.87
N LEU A 34 -31.65 -26.08 18.20
CA LEU A 34 -32.84 -25.62 18.92
C LEU A 34 -32.91 -24.09 19.04
N PHE A 35 -31.83 -23.44 19.47
CA PHE A 35 -31.81 -22.01 19.79
C PHE A 35 -31.24 -21.12 18.67
N GLY A 36 -30.77 -21.72 17.58
CA GLY A 36 -30.20 -21.00 16.44
C GLY A 36 -28.73 -20.68 16.64
N ARG A 37 -28.18 -19.94 15.68
CA ARG A 37 -26.78 -19.47 15.73
C ARG A 37 -26.79 -18.00 16.11
N PRO A 38 -26.09 -17.60 17.20
CA PRO A 38 -25.97 -16.18 17.54
C PRO A 38 -25.29 -15.44 16.38
N GLU A 39 -25.63 -14.18 16.24
CA GLU A 39 -24.98 -13.27 15.30
C GLU A 39 -23.46 -13.30 15.52
N LYS A 40 -22.71 -13.41 14.43
CA LYS A 40 -21.25 -13.39 14.45
C LYS A 40 -20.75 -12.48 13.36
N PHE A 41 -19.93 -11.52 13.76
CA PHE A 41 -19.08 -10.79 12.83
C PHE A 41 -17.97 -11.74 12.38
N GLN A 42 -17.98 -12.09 11.10
CA GLN A 42 -16.90 -12.86 10.49
C GLN A 42 -16.15 -11.91 9.56
N GLN A 43 -14.87 -11.67 9.87
CA GLN A 43 -13.96 -11.04 8.93
C GLN A 43 -13.70 -12.03 7.80
N ARG A 44 -14.26 -11.76 6.62
CA ARG A 44 -13.86 -12.49 5.41
C ARG A 44 -12.81 -11.65 4.68
N PRO A 45 -11.67 -12.25 4.29
CA PRO A 45 -10.80 -11.60 3.33
C PRO A 45 -11.63 -11.37 2.05
N MET A 46 -11.66 -10.14 1.56
CA MET A 46 -12.34 -9.81 0.31
C MET A 46 -11.62 -10.40 -0.92
N PHE A 47 -10.35 -10.77 -0.73
CA PHE A 47 -9.46 -11.24 -1.79
C PHE A 47 -9.64 -12.74 -2.03
N GLY A 48 -9.83 -13.10 -3.30
CA GLY A 48 -9.74 -14.49 -3.74
C GLY A 48 -8.33 -15.07 -3.49
N PRO A 49 -8.17 -16.40 -3.44
CA PRO A 49 -6.87 -17.03 -3.23
C PRO A 49 -5.82 -16.60 -4.28
N GLU A 50 -6.24 -16.24 -5.49
CA GLU A 50 -5.38 -15.75 -6.56
C GLU A 50 -4.81 -14.34 -6.31
N GLN A 51 -5.44 -13.52 -5.46
CA GLN A 51 -5.02 -12.14 -5.20
C GLN A 51 -4.08 -12.02 -3.99
N ARG A 52 -3.94 -13.09 -3.18
CA ARG A 52 -3.00 -13.13 -2.04
C ARG A 52 -1.54 -12.87 -2.41
N PRO A 53 -0.94 -13.52 -3.43
CA PRO A 53 0.47 -13.27 -3.75
C PRO A 53 0.72 -11.84 -4.23
N LEU A 54 -0.24 -11.25 -4.94
CA LEU A 54 -0.18 -9.86 -5.37
C LEU A 54 -0.19 -8.91 -4.17
N TYR A 55 -1.01 -9.21 -3.17
CA TYR A 55 -1.07 -8.47 -1.93
C TYR A 55 0.22 -8.57 -1.12
N GLU A 56 0.77 -9.78 -0.96
CA GLU A 56 2.04 -9.99 -0.26
C GLU A 56 3.17 -9.20 -0.93
N GLN A 57 3.20 -9.14 -2.27
CA GLN A 57 4.13 -8.29 -3.01
C GLN A 57 3.91 -6.80 -2.75
N LEU A 58 2.66 -6.32 -2.74
CA LEU A 58 2.35 -4.93 -2.44
C LEU A 58 2.74 -4.55 -0.99
N GLN A 59 2.49 -5.45 -0.05
CA GLN A 59 2.83 -5.26 1.36
C GLN A 59 4.35 -5.24 1.57
N ALA A 60 5.07 -6.15 0.92
CA ALA A 60 6.53 -6.13 0.91
C ALA A 60 7.06 -4.83 0.26
N ALA A 61 6.49 -4.43 -0.88
CA ALA A 61 6.86 -3.23 -1.62
C ALA A 61 6.67 -1.95 -0.80
N THR A 62 5.66 -1.88 0.06
CA THR A 62 5.44 -0.72 0.94
C THR A 62 6.39 -0.69 2.14
N MET A 63 6.84 -1.85 2.65
CA MET A 63 7.69 -1.93 3.84
C MET A 63 9.16 -1.55 3.63
N GLY A 64 9.70 -1.62 2.41
CA GLY A 64 11.11 -1.27 2.20
C GLY A 64 11.58 -1.40 0.76
N ARG A 65 12.86 -1.08 0.53
CA ARG A 65 13.52 -1.28 -0.76
C ARG A 65 13.86 -2.74 -1.00
N GLY A 66 13.86 -3.16 -2.26
CA GLY A 66 14.29 -4.52 -2.64
C GLY A 66 13.26 -5.61 -2.34
N ALA A 67 11.99 -5.24 -2.19
CA ALA A 67 10.89 -6.19 -2.00
C ALA A 67 10.67 -7.13 -3.20
N GLY A 68 11.21 -6.78 -4.37
CA GLY A 68 11.05 -7.52 -5.62
C GLY A 68 9.63 -7.45 -6.19
N GLY A 69 9.45 -8.01 -7.40
CA GLY A 69 8.18 -8.00 -8.12
C GLY A 69 7.79 -6.61 -8.65
N ALA A 70 6.69 -6.57 -9.41
CA ALA A 70 6.29 -5.36 -10.13
C ALA A 70 6.02 -4.15 -9.22
N PHE A 71 5.42 -4.37 -8.04
CA PHE A 71 5.19 -3.29 -7.08
C PHE A 71 6.46 -2.85 -6.35
N GLY A 72 7.37 -3.78 -6.06
CA GLY A 72 8.64 -3.47 -5.41
C GLY A 72 9.51 -2.60 -6.32
N GLU A 73 9.62 -2.99 -7.59
CA GLU A 73 10.34 -2.22 -8.62
C GLU A 73 9.74 -0.83 -8.82
N ALA A 74 8.40 -0.73 -8.91
CA ALA A 74 7.74 0.57 -9.02
C ALA A 74 7.95 1.44 -7.77
N GLY A 75 7.85 0.85 -6.57
CA GLY A 75 8.12 1.54 -5.31
C GLY A 75 9.56 2.03 -5.21
N ASP A 76 10.53 1.22 -5.62
CA ASP A 76 11.94 1.58 -5.65
C ASP A 76 12.22 2.68 -6.67
N TYR A 77 11.62 2.60 -7.84
CA TYR A 77 11.67 3.66 -8.84
C TYR A 77 11.16 4.99 -8.27
N TYR A 78 9.95 5.04 -7.70
CA TYR A 78 9.40 6.29 -7.15
C TYR A 78 10.19 6.82 -5.96
N ARG A 79 10.73 5.94 -5.11
CA ARG A 79 11.65 6.35 -4.03
C ARG A 79 12.92 6.96 -4.59
N SER A 80 13.50 6.38 -5.63
CA SER A 80 14.69 6.92 -6.26
C SER A 80 14.45 8.34 -6.75
N LEU A 81 13.26 8.65 -7.32
CA LEU A 81 12.91 10.00 -7.79
C LEU A 81 12.89 11.05 -6.66
N LEU A 82 12.71 10.62 -5.41
CA LEU A 82 12.73 11.50 -4.24
C LEU A 82 14.15 11.74 -3.72
N GLU A 83 15.12 10.89 -4.08
CA GLU A 83 16.50 11.04 -3.67
C GLU A 83 17.16 12.28 -4.30
N ASN A 84 18.23 12.78 -3.66
CA ASN A 84 18.98 13.93 -4.18
C ASN A 84 19.85 13.54 -5.38
N ASP A 85 20.39 12.33 -5.38
CA ASP A 85 21.12 11.76 -6.50
C ASP A 85 20.24 10.74 -7.20
N ASN A 86 19.63 11.15 -8.30
CA ASN A 86 18.71 10.33 -9.05
C ASN A 86 19.24 10.17 -10.48
N GLU A 87 19.44 8.92 -10.88
CA GLU A 87 19.94 8.57 -12.21
C GLU A 87 19.01 9.05 -13.33
N THR A 88 17.69 8.98 -13.13
CA THR A 88 16.69 9.47 -14.09
C THR A 88 16.78 10.98 -14.28
N PHE A 89 16.91 11.75 -13.20
CA PHE A 89 17.14 13.19 -13.24
C PHE A 89 18.43 13.51 -13.97
N ASN A 90 19.53 12.80 -13.65
CA ASN A 90 20.81 12.99 -14.33
C ASN A 90 20.65 12.74 -15.84
N ALA A 91 20.01 11.64 -16.25
CA ALA A 91 19.75 11.33 -17.65
C ALA A 91 18.90 12.41 -18.35
N MET A 92 17.89 12.97 -17.67
CA MET A 92 17.05 14.04 -18.21
C MET A 92 17.74 15.42 -18.23
N ALA A 93 18.65 15.68 -17.28
CA ALA A 93 19.41 16.93 -17.19
C ALA A 93 20.57 17.00 -18.19
N GLN A 94 21.13 15.84 -18.58
CA GLN A 94 22.24 15.75 -19.54
C GLN A 94 22.02 16.53 -20.86
N PRO A 95 20.90 16.43 -21.57
CA PRO A 95 20.68 17.20 -22.80
C PRO A 95 20.73 18.72 -22.57
N GLU A 96 20.11 19.23 -21.50
CA GLU A 96 20.14 20.66 -21.17
C GLU A 96 21.56 21.12 -20.81
N LEU A 97 22.31 20.30 -20.07
CA LEU A 97 23.71 20.57 -19.77
C LEU A 97 24.60 20.57 -21.02
N ARG A 98 24.36 19.64 -21.96
CA ARG A 98 25.06 19.62 -23.25
C ARG A 98 24.74 20.87 -24.05
N ARG A 99 23.46 21.22 -24.17
CA ARG A 99 23.00 22.43 -24.86
C ARG A 99 23.65 23.68 -24.30
N PHE A 100 23.66 23.81 -22.97
CA PHE A 100 24.31 24.94 -22.32
C PHE A 100 25.80 25.06 -22.67
N ARG A 101 26.52 23.93 -22.68
CA ARG A 101 27.96 23.90 -23.00
C ARG A 101 28.28 24.06 -24.48
N GLN A 102 27.43 23.52 -25.36
CA GLN A 102 27.69 23.42 -26.80
C GLN A 102 27.07 24.57 -27.61
N GLU A 103 25.98 25.16 -27.14
CA GLU A 103 25.26 26.22 -27.85
C GLU A 103 25.36 27.54 -27.08
N ILE A 104 24.92 27.57 -25.82
CA ILE A 104 24.73 28.83 -25.07
C ILE A 104 26.06 29.50 -24.72
N ILE A 105 27.02 28.76 -24.16
CA ILE A 105 28.33 29.33 -23.82
C ILE A 105 29.06 29.85 -25.07
N PRO A 106 29.14 29.08 -26.19
CA PRO A 106 29.73 29.57 -27.42
C PRO A 106 29.01 30.79 -28.00
N GLU A 107 27.67 30.81 -28.03
CA GLU A 107 26.91 31.95 -28.55
C GLU A 107 27.19 33.24 -27.76
N ILE A 108 27.19 33.15 -26.42
CA ILE A 108 27.60 34.29 -25.57
C ILE A 108 29.05 34.67 -25.89
N SER A 109 29.94 33.69 -26.04
CA SER A 109 31.35 33.96 -26.33
C SER A 109 31.54 34.64 -27.70
N GLU A 110 30.80 34.25 -28.73
CA GLU A 110 30.86 34.84 -30.08
C GLU A 110 30.36 36.29 -30.09
N GLN A 111 29.25 36.57 -29.41
CA GLN A 111 28.70 37.93 -29.27
C GLN A 111 29.71 38.89 -28.65
N PHE A 112 30.43 38.44 -27.60
CA PHE A 112 31.43 39.28 -26.93
C PHE A 112 32.81 39.24 -27.59
N ALA A 113 33.19 38.15 -28.27
CA ALA A 113 34.43 38.10 -29.04
C ALA A 113 34.40 39.06 -30.24
N GLY A 114 33.22 39.26 -30.84
CA GLY A 114 33.02 40.26 -31.90
C GLY A 114 33.24 41.72 -31.47
N MET A 115 33.23 42.01 -30.17
CA MET A 115 33.45 43.36 -29.63
C MET A 115 34.94 43.73 -29.47
N GLY A 116 35.86 42.86 -29.90
CA GLY A 116 37.31 43.10 -29.89
C GLY A 116 38.04 42.51 -28.68
N ALA A 117 39.35 42.78 -28.59
CA ALA A 117 40.30 42.08 -27.71
C ALA A 117 40.07 42.20 -26.18
N GLY A 118 38.97 42.83 -25.73
CA GLY A 118 38.59 42.92 -24.32
C GLY A 118 37.17 42.43 -23.99
N GLY A 119 36.38 42.02 -24.98
CA GLY A 119 34.96 41.71 -24.80
C GLY A 119 34.71 40.55 -23.83
N LEU A 120 35.52 39.49 -23.88
CA LEU A 120 35.40 38.33 -23.00
C LEU A 120 35.79 38.62 -21.53
N SER A 121 36.65 39.62 -21.30
CA SER A 121 37.01 40.08 -19.95
C SER A 121 36.01 41.09 -19.38
N SER A 122 35.03 41.52 -20.17
CA SER A 122 34.07 42.54 -19.76
C SER A 122 33.16 42.06 -18.63
N SER A 123 32.68 43.00 -17.82
CA SER A 123 31.62 42.74 -16.84
C SER A 123 30.32 42.27 -17.52
N GLY A 124 30.07 42.71 -18.76
CA GLY A 124 28.93 42.28 -19.57
C GLY A 124 28.92 40.78 -19.86
N PHE A 125 30.04 40.22 -20.30
CA PHE A 125 30.17 38.78 -20.53
C PHE A 125 29.88 37.97 -19.26
N ARG A 126 30.45 38.39 -18.13
CA ARG A 126 30.22 37.73 -16.83
C ARG A 126 28.75 37.77 -16.43
N ASN A 127 28.09 38.91 -16.59
CA ASN A 127 26.67 39.06 -16.27
C ASN A 127 25.80 38.18 -17.18
N ALA A 128 26.10 38.12 -18.48
CA ALA A 128 25.40 37.26 -19.43
C ALA A 128 25.57 35.77 -19.09
N ALA A 129 26.80 35.34 -18.79
CA ALA A 129 27.10 33.96 -18.39
C ALA A 129 26.40 33.57 -17.07
N VAL A 130 26.38 34.47 -16.08
CA VAL A 130 25.65 34.26 -14.82
C VAL A 130 24.15 34.16 -15.07
N ALA A 131 23.57 35.06 -15.88
CA ALA A 131 22.14 35.02 -16.21
C ALA A 131 21.75 33.70 -16.90
N ALA A 132 22.54 33.25 -17.88
CA ALA A 132 22.32 31.98 -18.55
C ALA A 132 22.46 30.77 -17.59
N GLY A 133 23.42 30.83 -16.66
CA GLY A 133 23.59 29.81 -15.62
C GLY A 133 22.40 29.75 -14.65
N THR A 134 21.83 30.91 -14.30
CA THR A 134 20.61 30.99 -13.48
C THR A 134 19.41 30.36 -14.20
N ASP A 135 19.17 30.70 -15.48
CA ASP A 135 18.07 30.11 -16.27
C ASP A 135 18.20 28.57 -16.36
N LEU A 136 19.40 28.05 -16.65
CA LEU A 136 19.65 26.61 -16.64
C LEU A 136 19.32 26.01 -15.25
N SER A 137 19.76 26.65 -14.18
CA SER A 137 19.54 26.16 -12.82
C SER A 137 18.06 26.15 -12.44
N GLU A 138 17.30 27.15 -12.84
CA GLU A 138 15.84 27.22 -12.65
C GLU A 138 15.12 26.11 -13.42
N ARG A 139 15.49 25.86 -14.68
CA ARG A 139 14.93 24.76 -15.48
C ARG A 139 15.23 23.39 -14.87
N LEU A 140 16.48 23.16 -14.43
CA LEU A 140 16.86 21.92 -13.76
C LEU A 140 16.12 21.75 -12.42
N ALA A 141 15.93 22.83 -11.66
CA ALA A 141 15.14 22.79 -10.44
C ALA A 141 13.67 22.47 -10.70
N ALA A 142 13.06 23.07 -11.74
CA ALA A 142 11.69 22.78 -12.16
C ALA A 142 11.53 21.31 -12.58
N MET A 143 12.48 20.77 -13.36
CA MET A 143 12.50 19.36 -13.75
C MET A 143 12.58 18.43 -12.54
N ARG A 144 13.44 18.75 -11.56
CA ARG A 144 13.54 17.99 -10.32
C ARG A 144 12.25 18.06 -9.50
N ALA A 145 11.65 19.24 -9.39
CA ALA A 145 10.38 19.41 -8.68
C ALA A 145 9.27 18.58 -9.34
N GLN A 146 9.21 18.56 -10.67
CA GLN A 146 8.26 17.73 -11.42
C GLN A 146 8.46 16.24 -11.16
N LEU A 147 9.70 15.73 -11.22
CA LEU A 147 10.00 14.32 -10.93
C LEU A 147 9.65 13.93 -9.50
N ARG A 148 9.93 14.80 -8.52
CA ARG A 148 9.53 14.59 -7.13
C ARG A 148 8.02 14.58 -6.96
N GLY A 149 7.30 15.45 -7.65
CA GLY A 149 5.84 15.46 -7.68
C GLY A 149 5.27 14.14 -8.21
N GLN A 150 5.82 13.63 -9.33
CA GLN A 150 5.44 12.34 -9.90
C GLN A 150 5.75 11.17 -8.96
N GLY A 151 6.94 11.16 -8.35
CA GLY A 151 7.33 10.15 -7.36
C GLY A 151 6.41 10.13 -6.13
N ALA A 152 6.10 11.31 -5.59
CA ALA A 152 5.18 11.44 -4.46
C ALA A 152 3.77 10.96 -4.81
N GLN A 153 3.24 11.35 -5.97
CA GLN A 153 1.92 10.91 -6.42
C GLN A 153 1.85 9.40 -6.65
N GLY A 154 2.89 8.81 -7.25
CA GLY A 154 3.00 7.36 -7.44
C GLY A 154 3.03 6.60 -6.12
N LEU A 155 3.83 7.05 -5.16
CA LEU A 155 3.88 6.46 -3.82
C LEU A 155 2.56 6.62 -3.05
N MET A 156 1.89 7.76 -3.17
CA MET A 156 0.56 7.95 -2.56
C MET A 156 -0.47 6.99 -3.14
N SER A 157 -0.49 6.80 -4.47
CA SER A 157 -1.37 5.85 -5.13
C SER A 157 -1.10 4.42 -4.62
N LEU A 158 0.18 4.02 -4.57
CA LEU A 158 0.58 2.70 -4.06
C LEU A 158 0.23 2.51 -2.58
N GLY A 159 0.36 3.57 -1.78
CA GLY A 159 -0.06 3.62 -0.38
C GLY A 159 -1.58 3.49 -0.20
N GLN A 160 -2.40 4.13 -1.03
CA GLN A 160 -3.86 3.99 -0.97
C GLN A 160 -4.31 2.55 -1.26
N TYR A 161 -3.67 1.87 -2.21
CA TYR A 161 -3.91 0.44 -2.45
C TYR A 161 -3.44 -0.43 -1.27
N GLY A 162 -2.33 -0.08 -0.62
CA GLY A 162 -1.82 -0.79 0.56
C GLY A 162 -2.65 -0.59 1.83
N LEU A 163 -3.35 0.54 1.96
CA LEU A 163 -4.17 0.89 3.14
C LEU A 163 -5.65 0.51 3.01
N SER A 164 -6.11 0.11 1.82
CA SER A 164 -7.50 -0.29 1.63
C SER A 164 -7.85 -1.49 2.51
N PRO A 165 -8.90 -1.42 3.35
CA PRO A 165 -9.18 -2.45 4.35
C PRO A 165 -9.43 -3.80 3.68
N PHE A 166 -8.66 -4.82 4.07
CA PHE A 166 -8.67 -6.15 3.42
C PHE A 166 -9.79 -7.08 3.89
N TYR A 167 -10.48 -6.68 4.94
CA TYR A 167 -11.52 -7.45 5.59
C TYR A 167 -12.82 -6.69 5.53
N GLU A 168 -13.84 -7.32 4.96
CA GLU A 168 -15.21 -6.86 5.15
C GLU A 168 -15.77 -7.58 6.37
N ASN A 169 -16.31 -6.81 7.31
CA ASN A 169 -17.10 -7.35 8.41
C ASN A 169 -18.47 -7.72 7.87
N ILE A 170 -18.60 -8.93 7.35
CA ILE A 170 -19.90 -9.44 6.91
C ILE A 170 -20.65 -9.89 8.16
N MET A 171 -21.68 -9.13 8.50
CA MET A 171 -22.67 -9.50 9.50
C MET A 171 -23.45 -10.70 8.95
N ARG A 172 -23.24 -11.87 9.55
CA ARG A 172 -24.09 -13.03 9.26
C ARG A 172 -25.34 -12.90 10.12
N PRO A 173 -26.53 -12.64 9.53
CA PRO A 173 -27.76 -12.51 10.31
C PRO A 173 -27.96 -13.80 11.11
N ALA A 174 -28.47 -13.65 12.34
CA ALA A 174 -28.77 -14.78 13.19
C ALA A 174 -29.67 -15.77 12.42
N GLN A 175 -29.23 -17.02 12.31
CA GLN A 175 -30.06 -18.06 11.71
C GLN A 175 -31.02 -18.54 12.79
N PRO A 176 -32.35 -18.32 12.62
CA PRO A 176 -33.33 -18.72 13.62
C PRO A 176 -33.25 -20.23 13.84
N GLY A 177 -33.21 -20.63 15.11
CA GLY A 177 -33.26 -22.05 15.48
C GLY A 177 -34.62 -22.66 15.17
N LEU A 178 -34.69 -23.99 15.16
CA LEU A 178 -35.92 -24.73 14.92
C LEU A 178 -37.05 -24.30 15.87
N LEU A 179 -36.72 -24.02 17.15
CA LEU A 179 -37.69 -23.57 18.14
C LEU A 179 -38.24 -22.18 17.82
N GLN A 180 -37.40 -21.29 17.32
CA GLN A 180 -37.77 -19.93 16.94
C GLN A 180 -38.63 -19.93 15.66
N SER A 181 -38.30 -20.80 14.70
CA SER A 181 -39.11 -21.05 13.50
C SER A 181 -40.48 -21.64 13.86
N PHE A 182 -40.53 -22.56 14.83
CA PHE A 182 -41.78 -23.16 15.28
C PHE A 182 -42.64 -22.17 16.08
N ALA A 183 -42.04 -21.41 17.00
CA ALA A 183 -42.74 -20.39 17.78
C ALA A 183 -43.32 -19.28 16.87
N GLY A 184 -42.58 -18.86 15.84
CA GLY A 184 -43.07 -17.89 14.85
C GLY A 184 -44.23 -18.41 13.98
N GLY A 185 -44.28 -19.72 13.71
CA GLY A 185 -45.37 -20.36 12.97
C GLY A 185 -46.60 -20.64 13.83
N ALA A 186 -46.40 -21.22 15.02
CA ALA A 186 -47.47 -21.55 15.97
C ALA A 186 -48.14 -20.29 16.53
N GLY A 187 -47.38 -19.23 16.80
CA GLY A 187 -47.93 -17.94 17.24
C GLY A 187 -48.85 -17.29 16.20
N LYS A 188 -48.56 -17.46 14.90
CA LYS A 188 -49.45 -16.97 13.82
C LYS A 188 -50.72 -17.79 13.69
N ALA A 189 -50.63 -19.11 13.81
CA ALA A 189 -51.81 -19.99 13.76
C ALA A 189 -52.72 -19.78 15.00
N ALA A 190 -52.13 -19.72 16.19
CA ALA A 190 -52.88 -19.45 17.42
C ALA A 190 -53.43 -18.02 17.45
N GLY A 191 -52.66 -17.04 16.98
CA GLY A 191 -53.08 -15.65 16.88
C GLY A 191 -54.20 -15.43 15.86
N ALA A 192 -54.19 -16.13 14.71
CA ALA A 192 -55.27 -16.07 13.74
C ALA A 192 -56.56 -16.72 14.26
N TYR A 193 -56.44 -17.84 14.98
CA TYR A 193 -57.60 -18.54 15.55
C TYR A 193 -58.24 -17.77 16.72
N LEU A 194 -57.43 -17.12 17.56
CA LEU A 194 -57.93 -16.31 18.67
C LEU A 194 -58.37 -14.92 18.22
N GLY A 195 -57.66 -14.28 17.29
CA GLY A 195 -58.00 -12.96 16.76
C GLY A 195 -59.28 -12.95 15.91
N GLY A 196 -59.54 -14.00 15.13
CA GLY A 196 -60.75 -14.12 14.30
C GLY A 196 -62.03 -14.49 15.05
N LYS A 197 -61.95 -14.80 16.35
CA LYS A 197 -63.13 -15.15 17.17
C LYS A 197 -63.62 -14.00 18.06
N PHE A 198 -62.83 -12.95 18.21
CA PHE A 198 -63.12 -11.81 19.11
C PHE A 198 -63.10 -10.43 18.42
N GLY A 199 -63.00 -10.38 17.10
CA GLY A 199 -63.26 -9.20 16.27
C GLY A 199 -64.38 -9.50 15.29
#